data_AF-A0A3M4S0Q3-F1
#
_entry.id   AF-A0A3M4S0Q3-F1
#
_cell.length_a   1.000
_cell.length_b   1.000
_cell.length_c   1.000
_cell.angle_alpha   90.00
_cell.angle_beta   90.00
_cell.angle_gamma   90.00
#
_symmetry.space_group_name_H-M   'P 1'
#
loop_
_entity.id
_entity.type
_entity.pdbx_description
1 polymer ?
#
loop_
_entity_poly.entity_id
_entity_poly.type
_entity_poly.pdbx_seq_one_letter_code
_entity_poly.pdbx_strand_id
1 'polypeptide(L)'
;CDVFTPSVAPEVVQLAAVNELKMITSEREAIAAWGADAPITKACQAIFARAKAVIVGCGVAAGSTAAELTSAVIGGVLASGKRTGLQALIDGKSLFNAQPRLLIAPKHSATLAVATAMDGLAAKLRAIALVDGPGTTDEAAMAYAKNFGSKRIYLCDPGVQYWDTTTSKTIDAPASAWVAGLFAWTDTEYGFWASPSNKEFVGITGTTRPVEYLAGDATCRANLLNNANIATIIRDDGYRLWGNRTLSSDAKWAFVTR
;
A
#
# COMPACT_ATOMS: atom_id res chain seq x y z
N CYS A 1 -19.38 2.51 22.30
CA CYS A 1 -18.28 1.80 22.98
C CYS A 1 -18.19 2.39 24.38
N ASP A 2 -18.32 1.60 25.44
CA ASP A 2 -18.34 2.07 26.84
C ASP A 2 -17.17 1.43 27.63
N VAL A 3 -16.88 1.93 28.83
CA VAL A 3 -15.68 1.60 29.61
C VAL A 3 -15.80 0.20 30.25
N PHE A 4 -14.80 -0.64 30.03
CA PHE A 4 -14.65 -1.96 30.66
C PHE A 4 -13.20 -2.16 31.09
N THR A 5 -12.96 -2.86 32.20
CA THR A 5 -11.62 -3.18 32.72
C THR A 5 -11.37 -4.68 32.61
N PRO A 6 -10.66 -5.17 31.57
CA PRO A 6 -10.34 -6.58 31.42
C PRO A 6 -9.24 -7.03 32.39
N SER A 7 -9.31 -8.30 32.82
CA SER A 7 -8.27 -8.96 33.61
C SER A 7 -7.05 -9.32 32.76
N VAL A 8 -5.86 -9.12 33.33
CA VAL A 8 -4.53 -9.37 32.73
C VAL A 8 -4.22 -10.86 32.59
N ALA A 9 -4.22 -11.36 31.36
CA ALA A 9 -3.41 -12.51 30.94
C ALA A 9 -3.17 -12.42 29.41
N PRO A 10 -1.91 -12.36 28.93
CA PRO A 10 -1.65 -12.48 27.50
C PRO A 10 -1.71 -13.96 27.10
N GLU A 11 -2.69 -14.35 26.28
CA GLU A 11 -2.58 -15.58 25.51
C GLU A 11 -1.34 -15.47 24.61
N VAL A 12 -0.36 -16.35 24.82
CA VAL A 12 0.83 -16.43 23.99
C VAL A 12 0.42 -17.04 22.64
N VAL A 13 -0.02 -16.18 21.72
CA VAL A 13 -0.29 -16.57 20.34
C VAL A 13 1.04 -16.75 19.62
N GLN A 14 1.30 -17.95 19.10
CA GLN A 14 2.50 -18.22 18.31
C GLN A 14 2.40 -17.46 16.97
N LEU A 15 3.26 -16.45 16.82
CA LEU A 15 3.32 -15.61 15.62
C LEU A 15 3.81 -16.41 14.40
N ALA A 16 3.44 -15.92 13.20
CA ALA A 16 3.89 -16.46 11.92
C ALA A 16 5.42 -16.40 11.79
N ALA A 17 5.99 -17.41 11.15
CA ALA A 17 7.42 -17.45 10.88
C ALA A 17 7.82 -16.41 9.82
N VAL A 18 9.10 -16.03 9.82
CA VAL A 18 9.66 -15.13 8.80
C VAL A 18 9.50 -15.74 7.41
N ASN A 19 9.05 -14.93 6.43
CA ASN A 19 8.72 -15.33 5.07
C ASN A 19 7.62 -16.41 4.97
N GLU A 20 6.85 -16.62 6.04
CA GLU A 20 5.65 -17.44 5.96
C GLU A 20 4.50 -16.60 5.41
N LEU A 21 3.85 -17.12 4.37
CA LEU A 21 2.66 -16.50 3.82
C LEU A 21 1.46 -16.84 4.69
N LYS A 22 0.65 -15.83 5.01
CA LYS A 22 -0.65 -16.01 5.65
C LYS A 22 -1.72 -15.34 4.79
N MET A 23 -2.85 -16.01 4.66
CA MET A 23 -4.07 -15.40 4.14
C MET A 23 -4.87 -14.84 5.31
N ILE A 24 -5.30 -13.59 5.18
CA ILE A 24 -5.99 -12.82 6.21
C ILE A 24 -7.26 -12.24 5.60
N THR A 25 -8.35 -12.34 6.35
CA THR A 25 -9.68 -11.82 5.98
C THR A 25 -10.26 -10.87 7.03
N SER A 26 -9.64 -10.81 8.21
CA SER A 26 -10.05 -9.94 9.30
C SER A 26 -8.87 -9.38 10.08
N GLU A 27 -9.09 -8.29 10.80
CA GLU A 27 -8.10 -7.68 11.67
C GLU A 27 -7.61 -8.63 12.78
N ARG A 28 -8.51 -9.43 13.35
CA ARG A 28 -8.16 -10.42 14.40
C ARG A 28 -7.13 -11.43 13.89
N GLU A 29 -7.30 -11.91 12.66
CA GLU A 29 -6.36 -12.84 12.04
C GLU A 29 -4.99 -12.18 11.81
N ALA A 30 -4.96 -10.90 11.41
CA ALA A 30 -3.71 -10.15 11.25
C ALA A 30 -2.95 -10.03 12.58
N ILE A 31 -3.67 -9.66 13.66
CA ILE A 31 -3.10 -9.54 15.01
C ILE A 31 -2.57 -10.90 15.49
N ALA A 32 -3.33 -11.98 15.28
CA ALA A 32 -2.89 -13.33 15.64
C ALA A 32 -1.67 -13.79 14.83
N ALA A 33 -1.56 -13.39 13.56
CA ALA A 33 -0.46 -13.78 12.69
C ALA A 33 0.84 -13.01 12.98
N TRP A 34 0.79 -11.70 13.17
CA TRP A 34 2.01 -10.86 13.23
C TRP A 34 2.14 -10.00 14.49
N GLY A 35 1.14 -9.99 15.35
CA GLY A 35 1.09 -9.15 16.55
C GLY A 35 0.43 -7.79 16.28
N ALA A 36 -0.14 -7.18 17.32
CA ALA A 36 -0.91 -5.94 17.21
C ALA A 36 -0.06 -4.75 16.73
N ASP A 37 1.18 -4.66 17.18
CA ASP A 37 2.05 -3.51 16.90
C ASP A 37 2.86 -3.65 15.60
N ALA A 38 2.78 -4.79 14.92
CA ALA A 38 3.58 -5.03 13.73
C ALA A 38 3.15 -4.10 12.56
N PRO A 39 4.11 -3.54 11.79
CA PRO A 39 3.79 -2.67 10.65
C PRO A 39 2.86 -3.31 9.62
N ILE A 40 2.98 -4.63 9.40
CA ILE A 40 2.11 -5.39 8.49
C ILE A 40 0.67 -5.45 9.02
N THR A 41 0.47 -5.58 10.33
CA THR A 41 -0.86 -5.56 10.96
C THR A 41 -1.50 -4.19 10.80
N LYS A 42 -0.74 -3.12 11.03
CA LYS A 42 -1.20 -1.74 10.80
C LYS A 42 -1.59 -1.49 9.33
N ALA A 43 -0.83 -2.04 8.38
CA ALA A 43 -1.19 -1.98 6.96
C ALA A 43 -2.48 -2.77 6.64
N CYS A 44 -2.69 -3.94 7.27
CA CYS A 44 -3.94 -4.68 7.13
C CYS A 44 -5.13 -3.91 7.70
N GLN A 45 -4.98 -3.31 8.89
CA GLN A 45 -5.98 -2.43 9.50
C GLN A 45 -6.36 -1.26 8.59
N ALA A 46 -5.37 -0.62 7.96
CA ALA A 46 -5.60 0.45 7.00
C ALA A 46 -6.44 0.01 5.79
N ILE A 47 -6.22 -1.20 5.28
CA ILE A 47 -7.05 -1.78 4.20
C ILE A 47 -8.47 -2.07 4.72
N PHE A 48 -8.56 -2.72 5.89
CA PHE A 48 -9.84 -3.11 6.50
C PHE A 48 -10.72 -1.93 6.92
N ALA A 49 -10.12 -0.75 7.15
CA ALA A 49 -10.87 0.48 7.40
C ALA A 49 -11.80 0.85 6.23
N ARG A 50 -11.48 0.42 5.00
CA ARG A 50 -12.28 0.71 3.80
C ARG A 50 -12.87 -0.52 3.12
N ALA A 51 -12.16 -1.64 3.07
CA ALA A 51 -12.59 -2.84 2.37
C ALA A 51 -12.34 -4.12 3.17
N LYS A 52 -13.32 -5.02 3.20
CA LYS A 52 -13.14 -6.41 3.67
C LYS A 52 -12.45 -7.25 2.59
N ALA A 53 -11.19 -6.93 2.31
CA ALA A 53 -10.40 -7.58 1.28
C ALA A 53 -9.74 -8.88 1.78
N VAL A 54 -9.49 -9.82 0.86
CA VAL A 54 -8.60 -10.97 1.14
C VAL A 54 -7.16 -10.51 0.95
N ILE A 55 -6.35 -10.63 2.00
CA ILE A 55 -4.95 -10.19 2.01
C ILE A 55 -4.05 -11.41 2.10
N VAL A 56 -3.08 -11.52 1.18
CA VAL A 56 -1.97 -12.47 1.30
C VAL A 56 -0.75 -11.69 1.79
N GLY A 57 -0.40 -11.87 3.06
CA GLY A 57 0.70 -11.15 3.71
C GLY A 57 1.95 -12.03 3.87
N CYS A 58 3.13 -11.41 3.75
CA CYS A 58 4.44 -12.02 3.98
C CYS A 58 5.20 -11.18 5.00
N GLY A 59 5.46 -11.73 6.18
CA GLY A 59 6.24 -11.05 7.22
C GLY A 59 7.74 -11.18 6.96
N VAL A 60 8.42 -10.07 6.69
CA VAL A 60 9.88 -10.04 6.47
C VAL A 60 10.58 -9.59 7.75
N ALA A 61 11.72 -10.22 8.08
CA ALA A 61 12.50 -9.84 9.26
C ALA A 61 13.07 -8.42 9.11
N ALA A 62 13.03 -7.65 10.20
CA ALA A 62 13.76 -6.40 10.28
C ALA A 62 15.27 -6.72 10.24
N GLY A 63 15.92 -6.46 9.11
CA GLY A 63 17.37 -6.57 9.00
C GLY A 63 18.08 -5.57 9.92
N SER A 64 19.38 -5.76 10.14
CA SER A 64 20.20 -4.85 10.98
C SER A 64 20.46 -3.52 10.29
N THR A 65 20.44 -3.50 8.95
CA THR A 65 20.65 -2.30 8.13
C THR A 65 19.52 -2.05 7.14
N ALA A 66 19.39 -0.81 6.67
CA ALA A 66 18.40 -0.45 5.65
C ALA A 66 18.62 -1.17 4.31
N ALA A 67 19.87 -1.45 3.94
CA ALA A 67 20.22 -2.18 2.73
C ALA A 67 19.83 -3.66 2.81
N GLU A 68 20.08 -4.30 3.96
CA GLU A 68 19.63 -5.67 4.22
C GLU A 68 18.11 -5.77 4.25
N LEU A 69 17.42 -4.80 4.87
CA LEU A 69 15.97 -4.74 4.88
C LEU A 69 15.40 -4.62 3.46
N THR A 70 16.01 -3.78 2.61
CA THR A 70 15.64 -3.65 1.19
C THR A 70 15.78 -4.99 0.47
N SER A 71 16.91 -5.68 0.66
CA SER A 71 17.16 -7.01 0.08
C SER A 71 16.16 -8.06 0.60
N ALA A 72 15.84 -8.02 1.89
CA ALA A 72 14.90 -8.95 2.52
C ALA A 72 13.46 -8.75 2.00
N VAL A 73 13.04 -7.49 1.79
CA VAL A 73 11.72 -7.16 1.23
C VAL A 73 11.61 -7.62 -0.23
N ILE A 74 12.63 -7.36 -1.06
CA ILE A 74 12.67 -7.87 -2.43
C ILE A 74 12.61 -9.40 -2.43
N GLY A 75 13.40 -10.01 -1.56
CA GLY A 75 13.48 -11.45 -1.38
C GLY A 75 14.08 -12.16 -2.58
N GLY A 76 13.89 -13.47 -2.63
CA GLY A 76 14.45 -14.34 -3.65
C GLY A 76 14.00 -15.78 -3.48
N VAL A 77 14.83 -16.71 -3.95
CA VAL A 77 14.64 -18.15 -3.76
C VAL A 77 15.82 -18.66 -2.94
N LEU A 78 15.54 -19.28 -1.80
CA LEU A 78 16.56 -19.91 -0.96
C LEU A 78 17.03 -21.22 -1.59
N ALA A 79 18.17 -21.75 -1.12
CA ALA A 79 18.66 -23.07 -1.54
C ALA A 79 17.66 -24.21 -1.27
N SER A 80 16.77 -24.03 -0.31
CA SER A 80 15.65 -24.94 -0.03
C SER A 80 14.51 -24.88 -1.07
N GLY A 81 14.60 -24.00 -2.07
CA GLY A 81 13.55 -23.74 -3.05
C GLY A 81 12.44 -22.81 -2.54
N LYS A 82 12.45 -22.44 -1.26
CA LYS A 82 11.43 -21.56 -0.67
C LYS A 82 11.60 -20.12 -1.13
N ARG A 83 10.51 -19.48 -1.56
CA ARG A 83 10.49 -18.06 -1.93
C ARG A 83 10.39 -17.17 -0.71
N THR A 84 11.00 -15.99 -0.76
CA THR A 84 11.03 -15.00 0.34
C THR A 84 10.60 -13.62 -0.13
N GLY A 85 10.28 -12.73 0.82
CA GLY A 85 9.89 -11.35 0.54
C GLY A 85 8.71 -11.25 -0.43
N LEU A 86 8.81 -10.32 -1.38
CA LEU A 86 7.83 -10.13 -2.45
C LEU A 86 7.66 -11.35 -3.34
N GLN A 87 8.73 -12.13 -3.60
CA GLN A 87 8.65 -13.32 -4.45
C GLN A 87 7.73 -14.40 -3.89
N ALA A 88 7.57 -14.46 -2.56
CA ALA A 88 6.66 -15.40 -1.92
C ALA A 88 5.19 -15.16 -2.34
N LEU A 89 4.79 -13.93 -2.67
CA LEU A 89 3.41 -13.60 -3.05
C LEU A 89 2.91 -14.36 -4.29
N ILE A 90 3.82 -14.93 -5.09
CA ILE A 90 3.47 -15.81 -6.22
C ILE A 90 2.75 -17.08 -5.75
N ASP A 91 3.13 -17.59 -4.58
CA ASP A 91 2.64 -18.86 -4.04
C ASP A 91 1.24 -18.71 -3.41
N GLY A 92 0.71 -17.48 -3.30
CA GLY A 92 -0.61 -17.21 -2.73
C GLY A 92 -1.75 -17.96 -3.42
N LYS A 93 -1.67 -18.13 -4.75
CA LYS A 93 -2.68 -18.89 -5.50
C LYS A 93 -2.64 -20.38 -5.19
N SER A 94 -1.45 -20.98 -5.14
CA SER A 94 -1.32 -22.42 -4.86
C SER A 94 -1.63 -22.78 -3.42
N LEU A 95 -1.31 -21.89 -2.47
CA LEU A 95 -1.51 -22.14 -1.04
C LEU A 95 -2.95 -21.85 -0.60
N PHE A 96 -3.55 -20.78 -1.11
CA PHE A 96 -4.80 -20.23 -0.58
C PHE A 96 -5.88 -20.01 -1.64
N ASN A 97 -5.62 -20.37 -2.90
CA ASN A 97 -6.45 -20.01 -4.04
C ASN A 97 -6.66 -18.48 -4.18
N ALA A 98 -5.77 -17.68 -3.60
CA ALA A 98 -5.84 -16.22 -3.61
C ALA A 98 -4.65 -15.66 -4.40
N GLN A 99 -4.88 -15.30 -5.67
CA GLN A 99 -3.87 -14.63 -6.50
C GLN A 99 -3.91 -13.11 -6.26
N PRO A 100 -2.85 -12.49 -5.71
CA PRO A 100 -2.83 -11.05 -5.46
C PRO A 100 -3.02 -10.24 -6.75
N ARG A 101 -3.96 -9.28 -6.73
CA ARG A 101 -4.24 -8.36 -7.85
C ARG A 101 -3.72 -6.94 -7.60
N LEU A 102 -3.51 -6.59 -6.34
CA LEU A 102 -2.83 -5.39 -5.89
C LEU A 102 -1.60 -5.82 -5.10
N LEU A 103 -0.46 -5.19 -5.38
CA LEU A 103 0.79 -5.40 -4.65
C LEU A 103 1.17 -4.13 -3.92
N ILE A 104 1.44 -4.25 -2.63
CA ILE A 104 1.92 -3.15 -1.79
C ILE A 104 3.14 -3.58 -1.01
N ALA A 105 4.07 -2.65 -0.82
CA ALA A 105 5.16 -2.77 0.15
C ALA A 105 5.22 -1.45 0.92
N PRO A 106 4.31 -1.24 1.88
CA PRO A 106 4.15 0.06 2.54
C PRO A 106 5.48 0.53 3.12
N LYS A 107 5.83 1.81 2.88
CA LYS A 107 7.10 2.47 3.27
C LYS A 107 8.34 1.98 2.50
N HIS A 108 8.41 0.69 2.16
CA HIS A 108 9.55 0.12 1.45
C HIS A 108 9.55 0.43 -0.05
N SER A 109 8.36 0.61 -0.63
CA SER A 109 8.19 0.88 -2.05
C SER A 109 8.79 2.22 -2.50
N ALA A 110 8.97 3.20 -1.59
CA ALA A 110 9.71 4.43 -1.87
C ALA A 110 11.19 4.20 -2.22
N THR A 111 11.74 3.03 -1.91
CA THR A 111 13.08 2.62 -2.35
C THR A 111 13.01 2.07 -3.78
N LEU A 112 13.75 2.67 -4.71
CA LEU A 112 13.73 2.32 -6.14
C LEU A 112 13.90 0.81 -6.39
N ALA A 113 14.84 0.15 -5.69
CA ALA A 113 15.08 -1.28 -5.85
C ALA A 113 13.84 -2.14 -5.53
N VAL A 114 13.06 -1.77 -4.49
CA VAL A 114 11.83 -2.47 -4.11
C VAL A 114 10.74 -2.26 -5.16
N ALA A 115 10.51 -1.01 -5.57
CA ALA A 115 9.51 -0.70 -6.60
C ALA A 115 9.81 -1.37 -7.95
N THR A 116 11.08 -1.45 -8.36
CA THR A 116 11.48 -2.20 -9.56
C THR A 116 11.18 -3.70 -9.43
N ALA A 117 11.41 -4.29 -8.26
CA ALA A 117 11.03 -5.68 -8.00
C ALA A 117 9.51 -5.87 -8.01
N MET A 118 8.75 -4.91 -7.45
CA MET A 118 7.29 -4.90 -7.48
C MET A 118 6.75 -4.84 -8.92
N ASP A 119 7.36 -4.04 -9.80
CA ASP A 119 6.96 -3.95 -11.20
C ASP A 119 7.11 -5.29 -11.95
N GLY A 120 8.29 -5.90 -11.83
CA GLY A 120 8.54 -7.22 -12.42
C GLY A 120 7.60 -8.30 -11.88
N LEU A 121 7.26 -8.24 -10.60
CA LEU A 121 6.29 -9.15 -9.98
C LEU A 121 4.85 -8.85 -10.42
N ALA A 122 4.46 -7.58 -10.52
CA ALA A 122 3.14 -7.16 -10.98
C ALA A 122 2.89 -7.59 -12.43
N ALA A 123 3.90 -7.53 -13.29
CA ALA A 123 3.85 -8.07 -14.64
C ALA A 123 3.55 -9.58 -14.65
N LYS A 124 4.25 -10.36 -13.82
CA LYS A 124 4.06 -11.83 -13.70
C LYS A 124 2.67 -12.19 -13.16
N LEU A 125 2.24 -11.56 -12.06
CA LEU A 125 0.95 -11.82 -11.42
C LEU A 125 -0.23 -11.17 -12.14
N ARG A 126 0.04 -10.36 -13.15
CA ARG A 126 -0.93 -9.48 -13.80
C ARG A 126 -1.63 -8.55 -12.82
N ALA A 127 -0.94 -8.14 -11.76
CA ALA A 127 -1.39 -7.22 -10.73
C ALA A 127 -1.08 -5.75 -11.10
N ILE A 128 -1.44 -4.83 -10.21
CA ILE A 128 -0.97 -3.44 -10.16
C ILE A 128 -0.15 -3.27 -8.87
N ALA A 129 1.05 -2.71 -8.98
CA ALA A 129 1.89 -2.31 -7.86
C ALA A 129 1.51 -0.89 -7.43
N LEU A 130 1.03 -0.74 -6.20
CA LEU A 130 0.77 0.56 -5.59
C LEU A 130 2.04 0.97 -4.84
N VAL A 131 2.71 1.99 -5.35
CA VAL A 131 4.01 2.46 -4.87
C VAL A 131 3.83 3.77 -4.14
N ASP A 132 4.55 3.92 -3.03
CA ASP A 132 4.63 5.16 -2.26
C ASP A 132 5.73 6.07 -2.84
N GLY A 133 5.45 7.36 -2.95
CA GLY A 133 6.48 8.35 -3.20
C GLY A 133 7.39 8.60 -1.98
N PRO A 134 8.47 9.37 -2.17
CA PRO A 134 9.39 9.72 -1.07
C PRO A 134 8.75 10.60 0.02
N GLY A 135 7.60 11.25 -0.25
CA GLY A 135 6.88 12.08 0.72
C GLY A 135 7.55 13.41 1.06
N THR A 136 8.70 13.74 0.46
CA THR A 136 9.50 14.94 0.79
C THR A 136 9.07 16.18 0.00
N THR A 137 9.47 16.32 -1.26
CA THR A 137 9.08 17.45 -2.14
C THR A 137 8.43 16.96 -3.42
N ASP A 138 7.74 17.86 -4.12
CA ASP A 138 7.10 17.55 -5.40
C ASP A 138 8.14 17.14 -6.45
N GLU A 139 9.29 17.82 -6.47
CA GLU A 139 10.40 17.53 -7.38
C GLU A 139 11.00 16.16 -7.11
N ALA A 140 11.12 15.77 -5.84
CA ALA A 140 11.59 14.45 -5.46
C ALA A 140 10.60 13.36 -5.92
N ALA A 141 9.29 13.59 -5.75
CA ALA A 141 8.26 12.67 -6.23
C ALA A 141 8.27 12.55 -7.77
N MET A 142 8.37 13.67 -8.49
CA MET A 142 8.47 13.69 -9.95
C MET A 142 9.76 13.02 -10.46
N ALA A 143 10.90 13.27 -9.80
CA ALA A 143 12.16 12.61 -10.13
C ALA A 143 12.09 11.11 -9.88
N TYR A 144 11.43 10.70 -8.80
CA TYR A 144 11.21 9.29 -8.48
C TYR A 144 10.32 8.61 -9.54
N ALA A 145 9.20 9.23 -9.92
CA ALA A 145 8.28 8.72 -10.94
C ALA A 145 8.95 8.49 -12.31
N LYS A 146 9.88 9.37 -12.71
CA LYS A 146 10.62 9.28 -13.98
C LYS A 146 11.52 8.04 -14.11
N ASN A 147 11.80 7.32 -13.02
CA ASN A 147 12.53 6.05 -13.09
C ASN A 147 11.70 4.91 -13.71
N PHE A 148 10.39 5.11 -13.90
CA PHE A 148 9.47 4.08 -14.36
C PHE A 148 8.70 4.50 -15.61
N GLY A 149 8.47 3.53 -16.50
CA GLY A 149 7.61 3.65 -17.69
C GLY A 149 6.53 2.56 -17.74
N SER A 150 6.22 1.94 -16.60
CA SER A 150 5.39 0.73 -16.53
C SER A 150 3.91 1.02 -16.32
N LYS A 151 3.07 0.36 -17.13
CA LYS A 151 1.60 0.34 -16.97
C LYS A 151 1.09 -0.39 -15.72
N ARG A 152 1.99 -1.02 -14.96
CA ARG A 152 1.64 -1.78 -13.76
C ARG A 152 1.94 -1.03 -12.47
N ILE A 153 2.57 0.14 -12.55
CA ILE A 153 2.86 0.95 -11.38
C ILE A 153 1.84 2.08 -11.28
N TYR A 154 1.26 2.21 -10.10
CA TYR A 154 0.44 3.34 -9.68
C TYR A 154 1.12 3.98 -8.49
N LEU A 155 1.64 5.20 -8.66
CA LEU A 155 2.39 5.92 -7.63
C LEU A 155 1.46 6.86 -6.87
N CYS A 156 1.51 6.82 -5.54
CA CYS A 156 0.81 7.77 -4.67
C CYS A 156 1.81 8.56 -3.82
N ASP A 157 1.71 9.88 -3.86
CA ASP A 157 2.48 10.81 -3.04
C ASP A 157 1.59 12.03 -2.74
N PRO A 158 1.49 12.50 -1.48
CA PRO A 158 2.27 12.13 -0.30
C PRO A 158 1.64 10.98 0.52
N GLY A 159 2.24 10.69 1.68
CA GLY A 159 1.69 9.76 2.66
C GLY A 159 0.46 10.30 3.39
N VAL A 160 -0.11 9.47 4.26
CA VAL A 160 -1.28 9.80 5.10
C VAL A 160 -0.88 10.01 6.55
N GLN A 161 -1.76 10.67 7.29
CA GLN A 161 -1.72 10.72 8.74
C GLN A 161 -2.97 10.07 9.30
N TYR A 162 -2.84 9.33 10.39
CA TYR A 162 -3.97 8.74 11.11
C TYR A 162 -3.74 8.78 12.61
N TRP A 163 -4.83 8.67 13.37
CA TRP A 163 -4.77 8.59 14.83
C TRP A 163 -4.49 7.16 15.28
N ASP A 164 -3.32 6.93 15.89
CA ASP A 164 -2.97 5.65 16.50
C ASP A 164 -3.42 5.63 17.96
N THR A 165 -4.33 4.70 18.29
CA THR A 165 -4.90 4.57 19.63
C THR A 165 -3.93 3.94 20.63
N THR A 166 -2.94 3.16 20.18
CA THR A 166 -1.89 2.59 21.05
C THR A 166 -0.95 3.68 21.55
N THR A 167 -0.55 4.60 20.67
CA THR A 167 0.34 5.71 21.03
C THR A 167 -0.41 6.99 21.42
N SER A 168 -1.72 7.02 21.22
CA SER A 168 -2.61 8.18 21.45
C SER A 168 -2.11 9.45 20.76
N LYS A 169 -1.67 9.31 19.50
CA LYS A 169 -1.12 10.41 18.69
C LYS A 169 -1.46 10.23 17.22
N THR A 170 -1.51 11.35 16.50
CA THR A 170 -1.48 11.33 15.03
C THR A 170 -0.08 10.94 14.56
N ILE A 171 0.01 9.92 13.71
CA ILE A 171 1.27 9.42 13.17
C ILE A 171 1.24 9.38 11.63
N ASP A 172 2.41 9.59 11.05
CA ASP A 172 2.62 9.51 9.61
C ASP A 172 2.70 8.06 9.13
N ALA A 173 2.11 7.77 7.98
CA ALA A 173 2.16 6.46 7.34
C ALA A 173 2.23 6.55 5.80
N PRO A 174 2.79 5.52 5.16
CA PRO A 174 2.70 5.37 3.70
C PRO A 174 1.24 5.27 3.24
N ALA A 175 0.92 5.84 2.09
CA ALA A 175 -0.44 5.88 1.55
C ALA A 175 -0.88 4.55 0.93
N SER A 176 0.06 3.72 0.46
CA SER A 176 -0.21 2.51 -0.35
C SER A 176 -1.23 1.55 0.26
N ALA A 177 -1.27 1.39 1.58
CA ALA A 177 -2.25 0.52 2.24
C ALA A 177 -3.69 1.08 2.17
N TRP A 178 -3.86 2.38 2.42
CA TRP A 178 -5.18 3.04 2.27
C TRP A 178 -5.62 3.07 0.82
N VAL A 179 -4.70 3.32 -0.12
CA VAL A 179 -4.99 3.27 -1.56
C VAL A 179 -5.41 1.86 -1.96
N ALA A 180 -4.75 0.80 -1.46
CA ALA A 180 -5.16 -0.58 -1.71
C ALA A 180 -6.58 -0.88 -1.21
N GLY A 181 -6.90 -0.42 0.00
CA GLY A 181 -8.25 -0.51 0.55
C GLY A 181 -9.28 0.22 -0.32
N LEU A 182 -8.93 1.38 -0.86
CA LEU A 182 -9.82 2.15 -1.73
C LEU A 182 -10.04 1.49 -3.09
N PHE A 183 -9.00 0.91 -3.70
CA PHE A 183 -9.13 0.10 -4.92
C PHE A 183 -10.04 -1.09 -4.68
N ALA A 184 -9.79 -1.89 -3.63
CA ALA A 184 -10.59 -3.08 -3.32
C ALA A 184 -12.06 -2.74 -3.02
N TRP A 185 -12.30 -1.62 -2.34
CA TRP A 185 -13.65 -1.11 -2.11
C TRP A 185 -14.32 -0.65 -3.40
N THR A 186 -13.60 0.07 -4.26
CA THR A 186 -14.12 0.55 -5.56
C THR A 186 -14.51 -0.63 -6.45
N ASP A 187 -13.69 -1.68 -6.49
CA ASP A 187 -13.98 -2.91 -7.24
C ASP A 187 -15.27 -3.58 -6.74
N THR A 188 -15.54 -3.52 -5.44
CA THR A 188 -16.73 -4.13 -4.82
C THR A 188 -17.99 -3.30 -5.05
N GLU A 189 -17.90 -1.98 -4.87
CA GLU A 189 -19.05 -1.07 -4.92
C GLU A 189 -19.44 -0.67 -6.35
N TYR A 190 -18.45 -0.43 -7.22
CA TYR A 190 -18.64 0.12 -8.57
C TYR A 190 -18.15 -0.80 -9.69
N GLY A 191 -17.42 -1.86 -9.37
CA GLY A 191 -16.78 -2.75 -10.33
C GLY A 191 -15.35 -2.31 -10.69
N PHE A 192 -14.54 -3.26 -11.14
CA PHE A 192 -13.10 -3.09 -11.39
C PHE A 192 -12.77 -2.11 -12.53
N TRP A 193 -13.73 -1.78 -13.38
CA TRP A 193 -13.58 -0.79 -14.47
C TRP A 193 -13.71 0.65 -13.96
N ALA A 194 -14.27 0.85 -12.77
CA ALA A 194 -14.45 2.17 -12.19
C ALA A 194 -13.13 2.72 -11.65
N SER A 195 -12.93 4.03 -11.80
CA SER A 195 -11.73 4.67 -11.27
C SER A 195 -11.80 4.79 -9.75
N PRO A 196 -10.72 4.48 -9.03
CA PRO A 196 -10.61 4.76 -7.59
C PRO A 196 -10.35 6.25 -7.31
N SER A 197 -10.13 7.07 -8.34
CA SER A 197 -10.03 8.53 -8.20
C SER A 197 -11.37 9.14 -7.79
N ASN A 198 -11.30 10.23 -7.04
CA ASN A 198 -12.42 10.95 -6.44
C ASN A 198 -13.22 10.14 -5.39
N LYS A 199 -12.69 9.01 -4.92
CA LYS A 199 -13.28 8.22 -3.84
C LYS A 199 -12.70 8.61 -2.49
N GLU A 200 -13.54 8.54 -1.47
CA GLU A 200 -13.24 9.02 -0.11
C GLU A 200 -12.40 8.00 0.67
N PHE A 201 -11.38 8.51 1.36
CA PHE A 201 -10.64 7.76 2.34
C PHE A 201 -11.41 7.64 3.66
N VAL A 202 -11.17 6.55 4.38
CA VAL A 202 -11.66 6.32 5.74
C VAL A 202 -10.48 6.08 6.66
N GLY A 203 -10.56 6.59 7.88
CA GLY A 203 -9.54 6.35 8.91
C GLY A 203 -8.26 7.17 8.77
N ILE A 204 -8.28 8.28 8.02
CA ILE A 204 -7.18 9.24 7.96
C ILE A 204 -7.60 10.59 8.52
N THR A 205 -6.64 11.28 9.14
CA THR A 205 -6.81 12.61 9.73
C THR A 205 -6.06 13.69 8.96
N GLY A 206 -5.16 13.30 8.06
CA GLY A 206 -4.18 14.19 7.45
C GLY A 206 -3.46 13.57 6.26
N THR A 207 -2.66 14.40 5.58
CA THR A 207 -1.61 13.99 4.66
C THR A 207 -0.27 14.43 5.23
N THR A 208 0.81 13.68 4.98
CA THR A 208 2.14 14.04 5.52
C THR A 208 2.66 15.35 4.95
N ARG A 209 2.19 15.71 3.75
CA ARG A 209 2.42 17.01 3.12
C ARG A 209 1.09 17.58 2.62
N PRO A 210 0.80 18.87 2.84
CA PRO A 210 -0.39 19.49 2.26
C PRO A 210 -0.32 19.48 0.73
N VAL A 211 -1.36 18.96 0.09
CA VAL A 211 -1.52 19.03 -1.37
C VAL A 211 -2.60 20.06 -1.66
N GLU A 212 -2.19 21.15 -2.29
CA GLU A 212 -3.11 22.17 -2.75
C GLU A 212 -3.91 21.65 -3.95
N TYR A 213 -5.23 21.77 -3.84
CA TYR A 213 -6.18 21.51 -4.92
C TYR A 213 -7.07 22.74 -5.09
N LEU A 214 -6.97 23.37 -6.26
CA LEU A 214 -7.81 24.48 -6.65
C LEU A 214 -8.58 24.07 -7.89
N ALA A 215 -9.91 24.05 -7.79
CA ALA A 215 -10.78 23.64 -8.88
C ALA A 215 -10.57 24.56 -10.10
N GLY A 216 -10.23 23.96 -11.25
CA GLY A 216 -9.98 24.68 -12.50
C GLY A 216 -8.56 25.26 -12.66
N ASP A 217 -7.70 25.18 -11.65
CA ASP A 217 -6.32 25.68 -11.74
C ASP A 217 -5.34 24.56 -12.10
N ALA A 218 -4.82 24.57 -13.32
CA ALA A 218 -3.85 23.59 -13.80
C ALA A 218 -2.49 23.65 -13.08
N THR A 219 -2.19 24.76 -12.39
CA THR A 219 -0.90 25.00 -11.73
C THR A 219 -0.86 24.54 -10.28
N CYS A 220 -2.01 24.20 -9.68
CA CYS A 220 -2.04 23.72 -8.31
C CYS A 220 -1.25 22.40 -8.16
N ARG A 221 -0.70 22.18 -6.96
CA ARG A 221 0.16 21.03 -6.65
C ARG A 221 -0.46 19.68 -7.05
N ALA A 222 -1.75 19.48 -6.76
CA ALA A 222 -2.46 18.27 -7.13
C ALA A 222 -2.42 18.01 -8.64
N ASN A 223 -2.63 19.05 -9.46
CA ASN A 223 -2.63 18.93 -10.91
C ASN A 223 -1.21 18.81 -11.48
N LEU A 224 -0.23 19.49 -10.89
CA LEU A 224 1.18 19.33 -11.23
C LEU A 224 1.65 17.87 -11.06
N LEU A 225 1.37 17.26 -9.92
CA LEU A 225 1.72 15.86 -9.64
C LEU A 225 0.93 14.89 -10.53
N ASN A 226 -0.36 15.14 -10.75
CA ASN A 226 -1.19 14.31 -11.63
C ASN A 226 -0.72 14.34 -13.10
N ASN A 227 -0.24 15.48 -13.57
CA ASN A 227 0.38 15.61 -14.90
C ASN A 227 1.72 14.87 -15.00
N ALA A 228 2.39 14.62 -13.87
CA ALA A 228 3.55 13.73 -13.78
C ALA A 228 3.15 12.25 -13.53
N ASN A 229 1.87 11.90 -13.71
CA ASN A 229 1.30 10.57 -13.49
C ASN A 229 1.35 10.09 -12.02
N ILE A 230 1.38 11.03 -11.08
CA ILE A 230 1.42 10.76 -9.64
C ILE A 230 0.04 11.01 -9.05
N ALA A 231 -0.54 10.01 -8.40
CA ALA A 231 -1.76 10.20 -7.64
C ALA A 231 -1.46 10.90 -6.31
N THR A 232 -2.38 11.76 -5.89
CA THR A 232 -2.25 12.55 -4.67
C THR A 232 -3.47 12.36 -3.79
N ILE A 233 -3.44 12.94 -2.60
CA ILE A 233 -4.57 12.94 -1.67
C ILE A 233 -4.97 14.38 -1.45
N ILE A 234 -6.18 14.73 -1.90
CA ILE A 234 -6.71 16.09 -1.80
C ILE A 234 -7.75 16.17 -0.70
N ARG A 235 -8.06 17.40 -0.28
CA ARG A 235 -9.18 17.68 0.61
C ARG A 235 -10.27 18.43 -0.17
N ASP A 236 -11.37 17.74 -0.42
CA ASP A 236 -12.57 18.24 -1.10
C ASP A 236 -13.79 17.51 -0.52
N ASP A 237 -14.52 18.17 0.37
CA ASP A 237 -15.57 17.57 1.22
C ASP A 237 -15.12 16.28 1.95
N GLY A 238 -13.88 16.29 2.43
CA GLY A 238 -13.20 15.14 3.02
C GLY A 238 -11.93 14.79 2.27
N TYR A 239 -11.26 13.72 2.68
CA TYR A 239 -10.04 13.26 2.00
C TYR A 239 -10.38 12.33 0.84
N ARG A 240 -9.86 12.64 -0.36
CA ARG A 240 -10.11 11.86 -1.57
C ARG A 240 -8.82 11.52 -2.29
N LEU A 241 -8.79 10.34 -2.92
CA LEU A 241 -7.71 9.98 -3.84
C LEU A 241 -7.88 10.79 -5.13
N TRP A 242 -6.81 11.43 -5.59
CA TRP A 242 -6.82 12.27 -6.78
C TRP A 242 -5.77 11.80 -7.79
N GLY A 243 -6.24 11.18 -8.86
CA GLY A 243 -5.41 10.65 -9.93
C GLY A 243 -5.79 9.22 -10.31
N ASN A 244 -5.83 8.96 -11.60
CA ASN A 244 -6.19 7.66 -12.16
C ASN A 244 -5.17 7.18 -13.19
N ARG A 245 -4.01 7.84 -13.28
CA ARG A 245 -2.96 7.51 -14.22
C ARG A 245 -2.00 6.48 -13.64
N THR A 246 -1.49 5.60 -14.50
CA THR A 246 -0.35 4.74 -14.22
C THR A 246 0.93 5.45 -14.65
N LEU A 247 2.10 4.93 -14.26
CA LEU A 247 3.39 5.41 -14.77
C LEU A 247 3.72 4.88 -16.17
N SER A 248 2.72 4.52 -16.99
CA SER A 248 2.99 4.04 -18.35
C SER A 248 3.60 5.13 -19.24
N SER A 249 4.61 4.76 -20.03
CA SER A 249 5.10 5.60 -21.13
C SER A 249 4.22 5.57 -22.39
N ASP A 250 3.22 4.68 -22.44
CA ASP A 250 2.30 4.52 -23.56
C ASP A 250 0.93 5.12 -23.19
N ALA A 251 0.47 6.10 -23.96
CA ALA A 251 -0.81 6.77 -23.78
C ALA A 251 -2.00 5.79 -23.81
N LYS A 252 -1.88 4.66 -24.52
CA LYS A 252 -2.90 3.60 -24.54
C LYS A 252 -3.16 3.01 -23.16
N TRP A 253 -2.13 2.98 -22.30
CA TRP A 253 -2.18 2.43 -20.94
C TRP A 253 -2.04 3.52 -19.88
N ALA A 254 -2.36 4.77 -20.24
CA ALA A 254 -2.26 5.90 -19.32
C ALA A 254 -3.12 5.70 -18.08
N PHE A 255 -4.30 5.10 -18.20
CA PHE A 255 -5.25 4.95 -17.09
C PHE A 255 -5.16 3.61 -16.40
N VAL A 256 -5.42 3.62 -15.09
CA VAL A 256 -5.46 2.42 -14.25
C VAL A 256 -6.72 1.58 -14.46
N THR A 257 -7.80 2.24 -14.89
CA THR A 257 -9.06 1.61 -15.31
C THR A 257 -8.88 0.88 -16.63
N ARG A 258 -9.54 -0.26 -16.79
CA ARG A 258 -9.51 -1.08 -18.00
C ARG A 258 -10.91 -1.34 -18.53
#